data_AF-A0A1H9YFM6-F1
#
_entry.id   AF-A0A1H9YFM6-F1
#
_cell.length_a   1.000
_cell.length_b   1.000
_cell.length_c   1.000
_cell.angle_alpha   90.00
_cell.angle_beta   90.00
_cell.angle_gamma   90.00
#
_symmetry.space_group_name_H-M   'P 1'
#
loop_
_entity.id
_entity.type
_entity.pdbx_description
1 polymer ?
#
loop_
_entity_poly.entity_id
_entity_poly.type
_entity_poly.pdbx_seq_one_letter_code
_entity_poly.pdbx_strand_id
1 'polypeptide(L)'
;MKLRRKLILLALAPLVLVLCTVAVMVNHQSVELAKEQRDVIEPAYLTSKQDELRSYLTLAQHAIAPLHGSGRTDEAALSEAKAILHRLDYGNDGYFFVYDLQGTLLVHSRKPELIGINRLNYRDINGYPTVEMLIRKAREGGGFVQYATEKPSTGKPATKLTYSVLLPNWGWVLGTGIYLDDVHGVLAKVDEQVAVNNYDTLLWIGLAASLGMTVIIVCGLMLNIRGRREAQEAERARLSSELHDSICQRLVAAKLHTQTGLIQLAGVPSSHIAAQTTFRYLEKDLKDVLQETREIAHGLHPMILRDFGLAAALRHLAHDMENAATSIRFRSRGLVEGLPGDANLVFYRLAQECLSNVKRHSCASRAALRLTGNRGTVRLTVWDNGTGFDAGSLERNWMRGLGLGSMNARVEEAGGRLTITSKPGSTKVTATLPRPFLQRLIPKNHAKPPH
;
A
#
# COMPACT_ATOMS: atom_id res chain seq x y z
N MET A 1 8.15 -21.79 -17.70
CA MET A 1 8.22 -20.71 -16.68
C MET A 1 8.55 -21.31 -15.32
N LYS A 2 9.53 -20.76 -14.58
CA LYS A 2 9.93 -21.24 -13.23
C LYS A 2 8.74 -21.20 -12.25
N LEU A 3 8.57 -22.24 -11.43
CA LEU A 3 7.46 -22.43 -10.47
C LEU A 3 7.13 -21.16 -9.64
N ARG A 4 8.15 -20.37 -9.30
CA ARG A 4 8.03 -19.07 -8.60
C ARG A 4 7.20 -18.03 -9.34
N ARG A 5 7.32 -17.93 -10.67
CA ARG A 5 6.48 -17.00 -11.47
C ARG A 5 5.02 -17.43 -11.46
N LYS A 6 4.74 -18.75 -11.44
CA LYS A 6 3.36 -19.26 -11.39
C LYS A 6 2.67 -18.92 -10.05
N LEU A 7 3.37 -19.06 -8.93
CA LEU A 7 2.82 -18.72 -7.61
C LEU A 7 2.52 -17.22 -7.46
N ILE A 8 3.43 -16.36 -7.94
CA ILE A 8 3.23 -14.90 -7.93
C ILE A 8 2.05 -14.51 -8.83
N LEU A 9 1.95 -15.10 -10.03
CA LEU A 9 0.80 -14.88 -10.92
C LEU A 9 -0.51 -15.34 -10.30
N LEU A 10 -0.52 -16.50 -9.62
CA LEU A 10 -1.73 -17.04 -8.99
C LEU A 10 -2.22 -16.16 -7.83
N ALA A 11 -1.31 -15.50 -7.11
CA ALA A 11 -1.66 -14.58 -6.02
C ALA A 11 -2.10 -13.20 -6.53
N LEU A 12 -1.53 -12.71 -7.64
CA LEU A 12 -1.79 -11.37 -8.18
C LEU A 12 -2.95 -11.29 -9.16
N ALA A 13 -3.16 -12.33 -9.96
CA ALA A 13 -4.21 -12.33 -10.99
C ALA A 13 -5.62 -12.09 -10.42
N PRO A 14 -6.05 -12.71 -9.30
CA PRO A 14 -7.38 -12.46 -8.74
C PRO A 14 -7.54 -11.02 -8.23
N LEU A 15 -6.48 -10.44 -7.65
CA LEU A 15 -6.48 -9.07 -7.16
C LEU A 15 -6.66 -8.08 -8.32
N VAL A 16 -5.87 -8.24 -9.38
CA VAL A 16 -5.97 -7.40 -10.58
C VAL A 16 -7.35 -7.55 -11.23
N LEU A 17 -7.87 -8.78 -11.31
CA LEU A 17 -9.20 -9.04 -11.85
C LEU A 17 -10.27 -8.27 -11.06
N VAL A 18 -10.28 -8.38 -9.72
CA VAL A 18 -11.24 -7.67 -8.86
C VAL A 18 -11.14 -6.16 -9.07
N LEU A 19 -9.93 -5.60 -9.10
CA LEU A 19 -9.71 -4.16 -9.31
C LEU A 19 -10.21 -3.69 -10.67
N CYS A 20 -9.93 -4.43 -11.75
CA CYS A 20 -10.45 -4.13 -13.08
C CYS A 20 -11.99 -4.19 -13.09
N THR A 21 -12.56 -5.19 -12.41
CA THR A 21 -14.03 -5.35 -12.34
C THR A 21 -14.68 -4.19 -11.61
N VAL A 22 -14.11 -3.77 -10.47
CA VAL A 22 -14.57 -2.60 -9.70
C VAL A 22 -14.44 -1.32 -10.54
N ALA A 23 -13.31 -1.11 -11.22
CA ALA A 23 -13.12 0.06 -12.06
C ALA A 23 -14.14 0.14 -13.21
N VAL A 24 -14.42 -0.98 -13.87
CA VAL A 24 -15.45 -1.06 -14.92
C VAL A 24 -16.84 -0.79 -14.35
N MET A 25 -17.16 -1.37 -13.19
CA MET A 25 -18.47 -1.20 -12.53
C MET A 25 -18.70 0.25 -12.09
N VAL A 26 -17.71 0.90 -11.48
CA VAL A 26 -17.78 2.31 -11.09
C VAL A 26 -17.97 3.20 -12.32
N ASN A 27 -17.20 2.97 -13.39
CA ASN A 27 -17.35 3.75 -14.62
C ASN A 27 -18.75 3.58 -15.23
N HIS A 28 -19.29 2.37 -15.22
CA HIS A 28 -20.66 2.11 -15.69
C HIS A 28 -21.70 2.86 -14.83
N GLN A 29 -21.63 2.74 -13.50
CA GLN A 29 -22.55 3.42 -12.58
C GLN A 29 -22.50 4.94 -12.74
N SER A 30 -21.32 5.54 -12.89
CA SER A 30 -21.19 6.99 -13.05
C SER A 30 -21.84 7.50 -14.35
N VAL A 31 -21.68 6.76 -15.46
CA VAL A 31 -22.30 7.11 -16.74
C VAL A 31 -23.82 6.97 -16.67
N GLU A 32 -24.30 5.91 -16.02
CA GLU A 32 -25.73 5.65 -15.85
C GLU A 32 -26.40 6.71 -14.97
N LEU A 33 -25.77 7.08 -13.85
CA LEU A 33 -26.25 8.12 -12.95
C LEU A 33 -26.27 9.51 -13.63
N ALA A 34 -25.26 9.85 -14.43
CA ALA A 34 -25.25 11.10 -15.18
C ALA A 34 -26.45 11.20 -16.13
N LYS A 35 -26.74 10.10 -16.83
CA LYS A 35 -27.87 10.03 -17.75
C LYS A 35 -29.20 10.19 -17.03
N GLU A 36 -29.37 9.47 -15.92
CA GLU A 36 -30.60 9.54 -15.10
C GLU A 36 -30.81 10.95 -14.53
N GLN A 37 -29.76 11.60 -14.04
CA GLN A 37 -29.83 12.99 -13.57
C GLN A 37 -30.26 13.95 -14.68
N ARG A 38 -29.72 13.79 -15.89
CA ARG A 38 -30.11 14.63 -17.03
C ARG A 38 -31.57 14.43 -17.43
N ASP A 39 -32.01 13.18 -17.52
CA ASP A 39 -33.38 12.83 -17.91
C ASP A 39 -34.43 13.38 -16.91
N VAL A 40 -34.02 13.65 -15.66
CA VAL A 40 -34.87 14.30 -14.63
C VAL A 40 -34.76 15.83 -14.66
N ILE A 41 -33.54 16.38 -14.76
CA ILE A 41 -33.30 17.83 -14.65
C ILE A 41 -33.79 18.58 -15.89
N GLU A 42 -33.52 18.07 -17.10
CA GLU A 42 -33.86 18.72 -18.37
C GLU A 42 -35.37 19.04 -18.49
N PRO A 43 -36.30 18.07 -18.31
CA PRO A 43 -37.73 18.36 -18.39
C PRO A 43 -38.21 19.29 -17.27
N ALA A 44 -37.74 19.10 -16.03
CA ALA A 44 -38.12 19.95 -14.90
C ALA A 44 -37.71 21.42 -15.12
N TYR A 45 -36.51 21.62 -15.68
CA TYR A 45 -36.02 22.95 -16.03
C TYR A 45 -36.85 23.57 -17.17
N LEU A 46 -37.14 22.81 -18.24
CA LEU A 46 -37.97 23.29 -19.34
C LEU A 46 -39.38 23.66 -18.87
N THR A 47 -40.00 22.89 -17.98
CA THR A 47 -41.30 23.22 -17.39
C THR A 47 -41.24 24.52 -16.58
N SER A 48 -40.22 24.69 -15.73
CA SER A 48 -40.01 25.95 -14.99
C SER A 48 -39.92 27.16 -15.92
N LYS A 49 -39.19 27.03 -17.03
CA LYS A 49 -39.08 28.06 -18.07
C LYS A 49 -40.37 28.33 -18.82
N GLN A 50 -41.17 27.30 -19.08
CA GLN A 50 -42.49 27.45 -19.68
C GLN A 50 -43.43 28.28 -18.78
N ASP A 51 -43.39 28.05 -17.47
CA ASP A 51 -44.20 28.81 -16.50
C ASP A 51 -43.70 30.25 -16.34
N GLU A 52 -42.39 30.48 -16.42
CA GLU A 52 -41.80 31.82 -16.46
C GLU A 52 -42.32 32.62 -17.68
N LEU A 53 -42.30 32.01 -18.87
CA LEU A 53 -42.82 32.65 -20.10
C LEU A 53 -44.31 32.99 -20.02
N ARG A 54 -45.13 32.08 -19.46
CA ARG A 54 -46.56 32.35 -19.21
C ARG A 54 -46.75 33.52 -18.26
N SER A 55 -45.92 33.62 -17.23
CA SER A 55 -45.96 34.71 -16.25
C SER A 55 -45.61 36.06 -16.89
N TYR A 56 -44.53 36.13 -17.68
CA TYR A 56 -44.16 37.35 -18.42
C TYR A 56 -45.26 37.80 -19.37
N LEU A 57 -45.86 36.86 -20.09
CA LEU A 57 -46.91 37.18 -21.04
C LEU A 57 -48.20 37.65 -20.33
N THR A 58 -48.52 37.07 -19.18
CA THR A 58 -49.62 37.54 -18.31
C THR A 58 -49.38 38.98 -17.85
N LEU A 59 -48.14 39.33 -17.45
CA LEU A 59 -47.79 40.70 -17.08
C LEU A 59 -47.96 41.68 -18.25
N ALA A 60 -47.54 41.30 -19.45
CA ALA A 60 -47.74 42.11 -20.65
C ALA A 60 -49.23 42.28 -20.98
N GLN A 61 -50.04 41.23 -20.85
CA GLN A 61 -51.50 41.32 -21.01
C GLN A 61 -52.14 42.24 -19.97
N HIS A 62 -51.72 42.19 -18.71
CA HIS A 62 -52.20 43.12 -17.67
C HIS A 62 -51.82 44.58 -17.96
N ALA A 63 -50.62 44.83 -18.50
CA ALA A 63 -50.17 46.18 -18.84
C ALA A 63 -51.06 46.84 -19.92
N ILE A 64 -51.61 46.05 -20.84
CA ILE A 64 -52.53 46.52 -21.90
C ILE A 64 -54.01 46.28 -21.57
N ALA A 65 -54.34 45.67 -20.43
CA ALA A 65 -55.70 45.28 -20.08
C ALA A 65 -56.71 46.45 -20.08
N PRO A 66 -56.36 47.67 -19.61
CA PRO A 66 -57.28 48.82 -19.68
C PRO A 66 -57.69 49.19 -21.12
N LEU A 67 -56.80 48.95 -22.10
CA LEU A 67 -57.03 49.26 -23.51
C LEU A 67 -57.72 48.10 -24.25
N HIS A 68 -57.24 46.88 -24.03
CA HIS A 68 -57.78 45.69 -24.69
C HIS A 68 -59.16 45.29 -24.14
N GLY A 69 -59.34 45.41 -22.82
CA GLY A 69 -60.57 45.06 -22.12
C GLY A 69 -61.73 46.03 -22.36
N SER A 70 -61.45 47.27 -22.78
CA SER A 70 -62.49 48.24 -23.13
C SER A 70 -63.11 47.98 -24.52
N GLY A 71 -62.62 46.99 -25.27
CA GLY A 71 -63.09 46.66 -26.63
C GLY A 71 -62.76 47.71 -27.69
N ARG A 72 -61.89 48.68 -27.36
CA ARG A 72 -61.51 49.76 -28.27
C ARG A 72 -60.57 49.24 -29.35
N THR A 73 -60.85 49.58 -30.60
CA THR A 73 -60.06 49.21 -31.79
C THR A 73 -59.61 50.43 -32.58
N ASP A 74 -59.80 51.64 -32.03
CA ASP A 74 -59.35 52.88 -32.65
C ASP A 74 -57.82 52.99 -32.67
N GLU A 75 -57.31 53.73 -33.64
CA GLU A 75 -55.87 53.86 -33.89
C GLU A 75 -55.11 54.42 -32.68
N ALA A 76 -55.73 55.28 -31.88
CA ALA A 76 -55.13 55.82 -30.66
C ALA A 76 -54.91 54.72 -29.61
N ALA A 77 -55.93 53.89 -29.33
CA ALA A 77 -55.81 52.76 -28.41
C ALA A 77 -54.78 51.72 -28.88
N LEU A 78 -54.76 51.40 -30.18
CA LEU A 78 -53.78 50.47 -30.75
C LEU A 78 -52.36 51.04 -30.69
N SER A 79 -52.17 52.33 -30.97
CA SER A 79 -50.86 52.99 -30.89
C SER A 79 -50.33 53.03 -29.45
N GLU A 80 -51.21 53.33 -28.48
CA GLU A 80 -50.87 53.33 -27.06
C GLU A 80 -50.47 51.93 -26.58
N ALA A 81 -51.22 50.89 -26.95
CA ALA A 81 -50.89 49.51 -26.61
C ALA A 81 -49.54 49.07 -27.22
N LYS A 82 -49.27 49.42 -28.48
CA LYS A 82 -47.96 49.15 -29.11
C LYS A 82 -46.83 49.84 -28.35
N ALA A 83 -47.03 51.09 -27.92
CA ALA A 83 -46.03 51.85 -27.18
C ALA A 83 -45.77 51.30 -25.76
N ILE A 84 -46.79 50.73 -25.10
CA ILE A 84 -46.63 50.01 -23.83
C ILE A 84 -45.78 48.75 -24.06
N LEU A 85 -46.21 47.88 -24.99
CA LEU A 85 -45.54 46.61 -25.26
C LEU A 85 -44.10 46.78 -25.79
N HIS A 86 -43.83 47.82 -26.57
CA HIS A 86 -42.48 48.12 -27.06
C HIS A 86 -41.50 48.50 -25.93
N ARG A 87 -42.01 49.04 -24.83
CA ARG A 87 -41.19 49.42 -23.66
C ARG A 87 -41.00 48.29 -22.65
N LEU A 88 -41.72 47.19 -22.80
CA LEU A 88 -41.56 46.02 -21.94
C LEU A 88 -40.38 45.18 -22.43
N ASP A 89 -39.38 45.01 -21.58
CA ASP A 89 -38.22 44.14 -21.75
C ASP A 89 -37.88 43.50 -20.40
N TYR A 90 -37.17 42.37 -20.40
CA TYR A 90 -36.71 41.73 -19.17
C TYR A 90 -35.38 41.01 -19.38
N GLY A 91 -34.52 41.07 -18.35
CA GLY A 91 -33.15 40.57 -18.45
C GLY A 91 -32.36 41.20 -19.59
N ASN A 92 -31.31 40.53 -20.05
CA ASN A 92 -30.45 41.05 -21.12
C ASN A 92 -31.04 40.80 -22.52
N ASP A 93 -31.73 39.68 -22.71
CA ASP A 93 -32.18 39.18 -24.02
C ASP A 93 -33.71 38.97 -24.15
N GLY A 94 -34.47 39.21 -23.07
CA GLY A 94 -35.92 39.05 -23.06
C GLY A 94 -36.64 40.27 -23.60
N TYR A 95 -37.59 40.04 -24.49
CA TYR A 95 -38.39 41.09 -25.14
C TYR A 95 -39.77 40.54 -25.54
N PHE A 96 -40.71 41.45 -25.76
CA PHE A 96 -42.03 41.13 -26.32
C PHE A 96 -42.09 41.48 -27.81
N PHE A 97 -42.87 40.70 -28.54
CA PHE A 97 -43.18 40.99 -29.93
C PHE A 97 -44.66 40.77 -30.21
N VAL A 98 -45.17 41.47 -31.22
CA VAL A 98 -46.57 41.35 -31.66
C VAL A 98 -46.61 41.19 -33.17
N TYR A 99 -47.33 40.18 -33.64
CA TYR A 99 -47.70 40.03 -35.05
C TYR A 99 -49.20 40.25 -35.24
N ASP A 100 -49.64 40.72 -36.40
CA ASP A 100 -51.03 40.55 -36.81
C ASP A 100 -51.29 39.11 -37.31
N LEU A 101 -52.55 38.77 -37.58
CA LEU A 101 -52.95 37.46 -38.11
C LEU A 101 -52.42 37.18 -39.53
N GLN A 102 -51.94 38.18 -40.24
CA GLN A 102 -51.37 38.08 -41.58
C GLN A 102 -49.84 37.88 -41.54
N GLY A 103 -49.21 37.99 -40.38
CA GLY A 103 -47.76 37.83 -40.18
C GLY A 103 -46.96 39.12 -40.27
N THR A 104 -47.59 40.29 -40.25
CA THR A 104 -46.91 41.59 -40.16
C THR A 104 -46.47 41.87 -38.73
N LEU A 105 -45.19 42.20 -38.54
CA LEU A 105 -44.67 42.54 -37.22
C LEU A 105 -45.15 43.95 -36.81
N LEU A 106 -45.81 44.07 -35.67
CA LEU A 106 -46.37 45.32 -35.15
C LEU A 106 -45.54 45.93 -34.03
N VAL A 107 -44.91 45.09 -33.20
CA VAL A 107 -44.10 45.50 -32.05
C VAL A 107 -42.87 44.61 -31.95
N HIS A 108 -41.70 45.23 -31.78
CA HIS A 108 -40.47 44.56 -31.38
C HIS A 108 -39.52 45.59 -30.77
N SER A 109 -39.08 45.41 -29.52
CA SER A 109 -38.22 46.38 -28.82
C SER A 109 -36.77 46.38 -29.33
N ARG A 110 -36.22 45.18 -29.60
CA ARG A 110 -34.82 45.02 -30.01
C ARG A 110 -34.52 45.14 -31.51
N LYS A 111 -35.55 45.14 -32.37
CA LYS A 111 -35.43 45.13 -33.83
C LYS A 111 -36.51 46.02 -34.47
N PRO A 112 -36.50 47.33 -34.21
CA PRO A 112 -37.51 48.26 -34.72
C PRO A 112 -37.55 48.31 -36.25
N GLU A 113 -36.44 48.00 -36.92
CA GLU A 113 -36.32 47.94 -38.39
C GLU A 113 -37.21 46.86 -39.03
N LEU A 114 -37.70 45.90 -38.25
CA LEU A 114 -38.58 44.83 -38.74
C LEU A 114 -40.06 45.18 -38.63
N ILE A 115 -40.42 46.26 -37.95
CA ILE A 115 -41.82 46.67 -37.75
C ILE A 115 -42.43 47.06 -39.10
N GLY A 116 -43.62 46.55 -39.39
CA GLY A 116 -44.34 46.73 -40.65
C GLY A 116 -44.00 45.69 -41.74
N ILE A 117 -43.01 44.82 -41.51
CA ILE A 117 -42.62 43.79 -42.47
C ILE A 117 -43.45 42.52 -42.26
N ASN A 118 -44.06 42.02 -43.34
CA ASN A 118 -44.72 40.71 -43.33
C ASN A 118 -43.68 39.58 -43.34
N ARG A 119 -43.76 38.70 -42.34
CA ARG A 119 -42.83 37.60 -42.11
C ARG A 119 -43.51 36.25 -42.05
N LEU A 120 -44.74 36.11 -42.57
CA LEU A 120 -45.47 34.84 -42.54
C LEU A 120 -44.66 33.69 -43.19
N ASN A 121 -44.01 34.00 -44.32
CA ASN A 121 -43.18 33.06 -45.07
C ASN A 121 -41.73 33.00 -44.59
N TYR A 122 -41.37 33.72 -43.51
CA TYR A 122 -40.03 33.64 -42.96
C TYR A 122 -39.73 32.23 -42.46
N ARG A 123 -38.53 31.75 -42.76
CA ARG A 123 -37.98 30.50 -42.26
C ARG A 123 -36.71 30.81 -41.48
N ASP A 124 -36.50 30.13 -40.36
CA ASP A 124 -35.25 30.27 -39.62
C ASP A 124 -34.07 29.61 -40.36
N ILE A 125 -32.87 29.63 -39.75
CA ILE A 125 -31.66 29.03 -40.33
C ILE A 125 -31.79 27.51 -40.59
N ASN A 126 -32.74 26.83 -39.93
CA ASN A 126 -33.02 25.41 -40.10
C ASN A 126 -34.21 25.16 -41.05
N GLY A 127 -34.75 26.19 -41.69
CA GLY A 127 -35.92 26.09 -42.57
C GLY A 127 -37.26 26.04 -41.84
N TYR A 128 -37.32 26.32 -40.53
CA TYR A 128 -38.53 26.19 -39.73
C TYR A 128 -39.48 27.39 -39.89
N PRO A 129 -40.79 27.17 -40.14
CA PRO A 129 -41.80 28.22 -40.37
C PRO A 129 -42.20 28.97 -39.08
N THR A 130 -41.30 29.83 -38.60
CA THR A 130 -41.40 30.45 -37.27
C THR A 130 -42.70 31.22 -37.03
N VAL A 131 -42.97 32.24 -37.85
CA VAL A 131 -44.11 33.16 -37.63
C VAL A 131 -45.45 32.45 -37.86
N GLU A 132 -45.52 31.62 -38.89
CA GLU A 132 -46.67 30.76 -39.18
C GLU A 132 -47.02 29.86 -37.97
N MET A 133 -46.03 29.21 -37.38
CA MET A 133 -46.24 28.34 -36.21
C MET A 133 -46.61 29.12 -34.95
N LEU A 134 -46.04 30.30 -34.73
CA LEU A 134 -46.42 31.18 -33.62
C LEU A 134 -47.88 31.64 -33.72
N ILE A 135 -48.33 32.02 -34.91
CA ILE A 135 -49.74 32.41 -35.15
C ILE A 135 -50.65 31.20 -35.00
N ARG A 136 -50.28 30.05 -35.55
CA ARG A 136 -51.06 28.81 -35.42
C ARG A 136 -51.24 28.43 -33.94
N LYS A 137 -50.17 28.41 -33.16
CA LYS A 137 -50.22 28.06 -31.73
C LYS A 137 -51.03 29.08 -30.92
N ALA A 138 -50.92 30.37 -31.24
CA ALA A 138 -51.75 31.40 -30.63
C ALA A 138 -53.25 31.18 -30.91
N ARG A 139 -53.63 30.78 -32.14
CA ARG A 139 -55.02 30.46 -32.51
C ARG A 139 -55.56 29.20 -31.83
N GLU A 140 -54.69 28.22 -31.52
CA GLU A 140 -55.04 26.98 -30.81
C GLU A 140 -55.28 27.19 -29.30
N GLY A 141 -55.32 28.44 -28.80
CA GLY A 141 -55.48 28.76 -27.37
C GLY A 141 -54.17 29.14 -26.67
N GLY A 142 -53.09 29.29 -27.43
CA GLY A 142 -51.76 29.62 -26.94
C GLY A 142 -50.85 28.39 -26.89
N GLY A 143 -49.57 28.56 -27.21
CA GLY A 143 -48.66 27.43 -27.26
C GLY A 143 -47.18 27.81 -27.37
N PHE A 144 -46.34 26.80 -27.13
CA PHE A 144 -44.90 26.94 -27.21
C PHE A 144 -44.38 26.60 -28.61
N VAL A 145 -43.41 27.37 -29.09
CA VAL A 145 -42.69 27.14 -30.34
C VAL A 145 -41.20 27.29 -30.09
N GLN A 146 -40.41 26.32 -30.55
CA GLN A 146 -38.96 26.38 -30.55
C GLN A 146 -38.44 26.64 -31.96
N TYR A 147 -37.56 27.62 -32.12
CA TYR A 147 -36.97 27.98 -33.40
C TYR A 147 -35.63 28.67 -33.20
N ALA A 148 -34.80 28.70 -34.24
CA ALA A 148 -33.52 29.41 -34.20
C ALA A 148 -33.71 30.90 -34.52
N THR A 149 -33.17 31.77 -33.69
CA THR A 149 -33.16 33.20 -33.96
C THR A 149 -31.94 33.87 -33.36
N GLU A 150 -31.65 35.07 -33.81
CA GLU A 150 -30.50 35.83 -33.32
C GLU A 150 -30.71 36.25 -31.86
N LYS A 151 -29.70 36.03 -31.01
CA LYS A 151 -29.69 36.46 -29.61
C LYS A 151 -29.20 37.92 -29.52
N PRO A 152 -30.01 38.87 -29.01
CA PRO A 152 -29.70 40.31 -29.04
C PRO A 152 -28.33 40.68 -28.47
N SER A 153 -27.92 40.05 -27.36
CA SER A 153 -26.66 40.33 -26.68
C SER A 153 -25.42 39.89 -27.47
N THR A 154 -25.52 38.87 -28.31
CA THR A 154 -24.36 38.27 -29.00
C THR A 154 -24.39 38.42 -30.51
N GLY A 155 -25.56 38.71 -31.10
CA GLY A 155 -25.77 38.72 -32.55
C GLY A 155 -25.66 37.34 -33.22
N LYS A 156 -25.57 36.25 -32.44
CA LYS A 156 -25.43 34.88 -32.96
C LYS A 156 -26.77 34.14 -32.97
N PRO A 157 -26.99 33.23 -33.93
CA PRO A 157 -28.15 32.33 -33.90
C PRO A 157 -28.12 31.44 -32.66
N ALA A 158 -29.25 31.33 -31.98
CA ALA A 158 -29.47 30.45 -30.83
C ALA A 158 -30.92 29.92 -30.84
N THR A 159 -31.12 28.75 -30.23
CA THR A 159 -32.46 28.16 -30.08
C THR A 159 -33.27 28.97 -29.07
N LYS A 160 -34.44 29.45 -29.48
CA LYS A 160 -35.36 30.22 -28.64
C LYS A 160 -36.65 29.45 -28.42
N LEU A 161 -37.05 29.32 -27.16
CA LEU A 161 -38.37 28.83 -26.75
C LEU A 161 -39.28 30.03 -26.54
N THR A 162 -40.39 30.06 -27.26
CA THR A 162 -41.33 31.19 -27.26
C THR A 162 -42.73 30.71 -26.94
N TYR A 163 -43.46 31.47 -26.11
CA TYR A 163 -44.88 31.29 -25.87
C TYR A 163 -45.65 32.41 -26.57
N SER A 164 -46.68 32.06 -27.34
CA SER A 164 -47.54 33.03 -28.02
C SER A 164 -49.01 32.81 -27.68
N VAL A 165 -49.77 33.89 -27.62
CA VAL A 165 -51.23 33.89 -27.42
C VAL A 165 -51.91 34.86 -28.37
N LEU A 166 -53.20 34.62 -28.62
CA LEU A 166 -54.04 35.50 -29.41
C LEU A 166 -54.75 36.53 -28.52
N LEU A 167 -54.74 37.79 -28.93
CA LEU A 167 -55.57 38.88 -28.43
C LEU A 167 -56.75 39.07 -29.40
N PRO A 168 -57.93 38.50 -29.11
CA PRO A 168 -58.98 38.30 -30.13
C PRO A 168 -59.54 39.59 -30.71
N ASN A 169 -59.74 40.62 -29.88
CA ASN A 169 -60.36 41.89 -30.29
C ASN A 169 -59.50 42.67 -31.29
N TRP A 170 -58.18 42.46 -31.26
CA TRP A 170 -57.23 43.15 -32.13
C TRP A 170 -56.69 42.26 -33.24
N GLY A 171 -56.93 40.94 -33.18
CA GLY A 171 -56.27 39.99 -34.09
C GLY A 171 -54.75 40.01 -33.93
N TRP A 172 -54.25 40.27 -32.72
CA TRP A 172 -52.82 40.36 -32.45
C TRP A 172 -52.31 39.07 -31.81
N VAL A 173 -51.18 38.59 -32.28
CA VAL A 173 -50.44 37.50 -31.67
C VAL A 173 -49.32 38.10 -30.85
N LEU A 174 -49.51 38.12 -29.54
CA LEU A 174 -48.52 38.56 -28.57
C LEU A 174 -47.65 37.36 -28.20
N GLY A 175 -46.33 37.54 -28.21
CA GLY A 175 -45.41 36.49 -27.81
C GLY A 175 -44.16 37.01 -27.10
N THR A 176 -43.55 36.13 -26.35
CA THR A 176 -42.25 36.36 -25.71
C THR A 176 -41.50 35.04 -25.55
N GLY A 177 -40.17 35.11 -25.42
CA GLY A 177 -39.34 33.91 -25.46
C GLY A 177 -37.99 34.08 -24.77
N ILE A 178 -37.41 32.94 -24.40
CA ILE A 178 -36.09 32.81 -23.79
C ILE A 178 -35.19 31.95 -24.66
N TYR A 179 -33.88 32.16 -24.57
CA TYR A 179 -32.89 31.36 -25.28
C TYR A 179 -32.51 30.11 -24.46
N LEU A 180 -32.39 28.95 -25.11
CA LEU A 180 -32.16 27.66 -24.47
C LEU A 180 -30.67 27.28 -24.37
N ASP A 181 -29.77 28.12 -24.89
CA ASP A 181 -28.32 27.93 -24.84
C ASP A 181 -27.78 27.92 -23.38
N ASP A 182 -28.34 28.76 -22.51
CA ASP A 182 -28.00 28.78 -21.08
C ASP A 182 -28.43 27.49 -20.34
N VAL A 183 -29.46 26.80 -20.85
CA VAL A 183 -29.96 25.52 -20.31
C VAL A 183 -28.96 24.40 -20.57
N HIS A 184 -28.46 24.35 -21.80
CA HIS A 184 -27.41 23.40 -22.17
C HIS A 184 -26.10 23.69 -21.41
N GLY A 185 -25.78 24.95 -21.12
CA GLY A 185 -24.62 25.30 -20.30
C GLY A 185 -24.73 24.86 -18.84
N VAL A 186 -25.92 24.94 -18.23
CA VAL A 186 -26.16 24.44 -16.86
C VAL A 186 -26.13 22.91 -16.82
N LEU A 187 -26.72 22.23 -17.80
CA LEU A 187 -26.64 20.77 -17.92
C LEU A 187 -25.22 20.28 -18.21
N ALA A 188 -24.44 21.02 -19.01
CA ALA A 188 -23.05 20.68 -19.30
C ALA A 188 -22.14 20.74 -18.06
N LYS A 189 -22.43 21.64 -17.10
CA LYS A 189 -21.72 21.67 -15.81
C LYS A 189 -22.01 20.44 -14.94
N VAL A 190 -23.20 19.86 -15.05
CA VAL A 190 -23.55 18.58 -14.39
C VAL A 190 -22.77 17.44 -15.05
N ASP A 191 -22.71 17.41 -16.38
CA ASP A 191 -21.93 16.42 -17.13
C ASP A 191 -20.41 16.51 -16.81
N GLU A 192 -19.87 17.72 -16.65
CA GLU A 192 -18.46 17.95 -16.32
C GLU A 192 -18.11 17.51 -14.88
N GLN A 193 -19.01 17.75 -13.92
CA GLN A 193 -18.83 17.32 -12.53
C GLN A 193 -18.73 15.79 -12.40
N VAL A 194 -19.49 15.03 -13.21
CA VAL A 194 -19.42 13.56 -13.22
C VAL A 194 -18.11 13.06 -13.82
N ALA A 195 -17.60 13.71 -14.88
CA ALA A 195 -16.34 13.33 -15.49
C ALA A 195 -15.14 13.52 -14.53
N VAL A 196 -15.12 14.62 -13.77
CA VAL A 196 -14.02 14.92 -12.83
C VAL A 196 -14.00 13.96 -11.64
N ASN A 197 -15.16 13.66 -11.03
CA ASN A 197 -15.25 12.70 -9.92
C ASN A 197 -14.81 11.27 -10.32
N ASN A 198 -14.96 10.91 -11.60
CA ASN A 198 -14.56 9.61 -12.11
C ASN A 198 -13.03 9.41 -12.10
N TYR A 199 -12.26 10.45 -12.44
CA TYR A 199 -10.79 10.37 -12.44
C TYR A 199 -10.21 10.23 -11.03
N ASP A 200 -10.75 10.97 -10.05
CA ASP A 200 -10.31 10.87 -8.65
C ASP A 200 -10.62 9.49 -8.05
N THR A 201 -11.79 8.94 -8.36
CA THR A 201 -12.16 7.59 -7.88
C THR A 201 -11.24 6.52 -8.49
N LEU A 202 -10.91 6.63 -9.78
CA LEU A 202 -9.95 5.73 -10.45
C LEU A 202 -8.53 5.84 -9.86
N LEU A 203 -8.08 7.04 -9.50
CA LEU A 203 -6.79 7.25 -8.84
C LEU A 203 -6.73 6.55 -7.48
N TRP A 204 -7.78 6.66 -6.66
CA TRP A 204 -7.83 5.98 -5.36
C TRP A 204 -7.82 4.44 -5.49
N ILE A 205 -8.54 3.89 -6.47
CA ILE A 205 -8.51 2.44 -6.77
C ILE A 205 -7.08 2.03 -7.17
N GLY A 206 -6.42 2.80 -8.03
CA GLY A 206 -5.04 2.56 -8.45
C GLY A 206 -4.04 2.61 -7.28
N LEU A 207 -4.19 3.58 -6.37
CA LEU A 207 -3.34 3.69 -5.18
C LEU A 207 -3.55 2.50 -4.24
N ALA A 208 -4.80 2.12 -3.96
CA ALA A 208 -5.11 0.95 -3.12
C ALA A 208 -4.55 -0.35 -3.71
N ALA A 209 -4.65 -0.52 -5.04
CA ALA A 209 -4.07 -1.64 -5.77
C ALA A 209 -2.54 -1.72 -5.60
N SER A 210 -1.85 -0.60 -5.78
CA SER A 210 -0.39 -0.52 -5.66
C SER A 210 0.10 -0.85 -4.25
N LEU A 211 -0.65 -0.41 -3.23
CA LEU A 211 -0.37 -0.69 -1.83
C LEU A 211 -0.53 -2.19 -1.54
N GLY A 212 -1.65 -2.79 -1.96
CA GLY A 212 -1.90 -4.22 -1.80
C GLY A 212 -0.84 -5.08 -2.49
N MET A 213 -0.42 -4.71 -3.70
CA MET A 213 0.62 -5.41 -4.45
C MET A 213 1.98 -5.35 -3.74
N THR A 214 2.35 -4.18 -3.24
CA THR A 214 3.59 -4.00 -2.44
C THR A 214 3.59 -4.91 -1.21
N VAL A 215 2.49 -4.96 -0.47
CA VAL A 215 2.37 -5.81 0.73
C VAL A 215 2.55 -7.30 0.40
N ILE A 216 1.89 -7.79 -0.67
CA ILE A 216 2.01 -9.20 -1.09
C ILE A 216 3.46 -9.52 -1.49
N ILE A 217 4.11 -8.64 -2.24
CA ILE A 217 5.51 -8.81 -2.69
C ILE A 217 6.46 -8.85 -1.48
N VAL A 218 6.33 -7.91 -0.55
CA VAL A 218 7.17 -7.84 0.65
C VAL A 218 6.97 -9.08 1.53
N CYS A 219 5.72 -9.51 1.74
CA CYS A 219 5.41 -10.71 2.51
C CYS A 219 6.01 -11.97 1.85
N GLY A 220 5.87 -12.11 0.53
CA GLY A 220 6.46 -13.21 -0.23
C GLY A 220 8.00 -13.23 -0.17
N LEU A 221 8.65 -12.06 -0.22
CA LEU A 221 10.10 -11.93 -0.06
C LEU A 221 10.55 -12.35 1.35
N MET A 222 9.88 -11.87 2.39
CA MET A 222 10.19 -12.22 3.78
C MET A 222 10.09 -13.72 4.03
N LEU A 223 9.01 -14.36 3.60
CA LEU A 223 8.81 -15.81 3.77
C LEU A 223 9.89 -16.63 3.04
N ASN A 224 10.28 -16.23 1.83
CA ASN A 224 11.31 -16.91 1.06
C ASN A 224 12.72 -16.75 1.66
N ILE A 225 13.04 -15.61 2.27
CA ILE A 225 14.31 -15.41 2.98
C ILE A 225 14.37 -16.28 4.24
N ARG A 226 13.28 -16.33 5.03
CA ARG A 226 13.19 -17.16 6.23
C ARG A 226 13.37 -18.65 5.92
N GLY A 227 12.59 -19.18 4.96
CA GLY A 227 12.69 -20.60 4.59
C GLY A 227 14.06 -21.01 4.04
N ARG A 228 14.77 -20.10 3.36
CA ARG A 228 16.16 -20.36 2.92
C ARG A 228 17.15 -20.46 4.07
N ARG A 229 17.02 -19.62 5.10
CA ARG A 229 17.90 -19.64 6.28
C ARG A 229 17.68 -20.91 7.09
N GLU A 230 16.43 -21.24 7.37
CA GLU A 230 16.06 -22.46 8.12
C GLU A 230 16.56 -23.72 7.41
N ALA A 231 16.37 -23.82 6.08
CA ALA A 231 16.88 -24.95 5.30
C ALA A 231 18.42 -25.05 5.35
N GLN A 232 19.12 -23.93 5.32
CA GLN A 232 20.59 -23.90 5.39
C GLN A 232 21.12 -24.30 6.78
N GLU A 233 20.43 -23.93 7.86
CA GLU A 233 20.79 -24.33 9.22
C GLU A 233 20.49 -25.82 9.48
N ALA A 234 19.35 -26.31 9.00
CA ALA A 234 19.02 -27.73 9.06
C ALA A 234 20.05 -28.60 8.33
N GLU A 235 20.49 -28.16 7.14
CA GLU A 235 21.52 -28.88 6.38
C GLU A 235 22.88 -28.88 7.11
N ARG A 236 23.27 -27.75 7.73
CA ARG A 236 24.49 -27.70 8.56
C ARG A 236 24.43 -28.64 9.77
N ALA A 237 23.27 -28.72 10.43
CA ALA A 237 23.07 -29.64 11.54
C ALA A 237 23.16 -31.10 11.08
N ARG A 238 22.56 -31.41 9.92
CA ARG A 238 22.62 -32.75 9.31
C ARG A 238 24.06 -33.15 8.94
N LEU A 239 24.79 -32.30 8.21
CA LEU A 239 26.19 -32.58 7.86
C LEU A 239 27.06 -32.77 9.11
N SER A 240 26.88 -31.95 10.14
CA SER A 240 27.64 -32.09 11.40
C SER A 240 27.37 -33.46 12.05
N SER A 241 26.11 -33.89 12.12
CA SER A 241 25.76 -35.23 12.64
C SER A 241 26.36 -36.34 11.80
N GLU A 242 26.26 -36.27 10.47
CA GLU A 242 26.79 -37.30 9.56
C GLU A 242 28.31 -37.42 9.64
N LEU A 243 29.03 -36.30 9.74
CA LEU A 243 30.49 -36.29 9.95
C LEU A 243 30.87 -36.94 11.29
N HIS A 244 30.12 -36.65 12.36
CA HIS A 244 30.40 -37.20 13.68
C HIS A 244 30.12 -38.70 13.75
N ASP A 245 28.94 -39.11 13.31
CA ASP A 245 28.46 -40.49 13.43
C ASP A 245 29.23 -41.42 12.47
N SER A 246 29.56 -40.96 11.26
CA SER A 246 30.20 -41.83 10.27
C SER A 246 31.73 -41.72 10.22
N ILE A 247 32.30 -40.50 10.24
CA ILE A 247 33.73 -40.30 10.00
C ILE A 247 34.50 -40.28 11.32
N CYS A 248 34.05 -39.48 12.30
CA CYS A 248 34.75 -39.41 13.59
C CYS A 248 34.76 -40.76 14.30
N GLN A 249 33.65 -41.52 14.29
CA GLN A 249 33.61 -42.85 14.90
C GLN A 249 34.57 -43.85 14.24
N ARG A 250 34.66 -43.85 12.89
CA ARG A 250 35.61 -44.72 12.16
C ARG A 250 37.06 -44.35 12.45
N LEU A 251 37.38 -43.05 12.52
CA LEU A 251 38.72 -42.58 12.86
C LEU A 251 39.10 -42.94 14.30
N VAL A 252 38.15 -42.88 15.25
CA VAL A 252 38.37 -43.35 16.63
C VAL A 252 38.66 -44.85 16.65
N ALA A 253 37.89 -45.66 15.91
CA ALA A 253 38.13 -47.10 15.81
C ALA A 253 39.49 -47.42 15.19
N ALA A 254 39.84 -46.76 14.08
CA ALA A 254 41.15 -46.89 13.44
C ALA A 254 42.28 -46.56 14.41
N LYS A 255 42.17 -45.46 15.17
CA LYS A 255 43.15 -45.08 16.18
C LYS A 255 43.30 -46.14 17.27
N LEU A 256 42.19 -46.70 17.77
CA LEU A 256 42.24 -47.78 18.77
C LEU A 256 42.92 -49.04 18.24
N HIS A 257 42.69 -49.42 16.97
CA HIS A 257 43.40 -50.53 16.34
C HIS A 257 44.90 -50.26 16.22
N THR A 258 45.29 -49.04 15.81
CA THR A 258 46.71 -48.63 15.75
C THR A 258 47.38 -48.67 17.13
N GLN A 259 46.71 -48.18 18.17
CA GLN A 259 47.20 -48.23 19.55
C GLN A 259 47.34 -49.67 20.05
N THR A 260 46.38 -50.54 19.75
CA THR A 260 46.45 -51.96 20.11
C THR A 260 47.64 -52.64 19.43
N GLY A 261 47.88 -52.34 18.15
CA GLY A 261 49.07 -52.83 17.42
C GLY A 261 50.37 -52.36 18.05
N LEU A 262 50.46 -51.10 18.48
CA LEU A 262 51.62 -50.57 19.22
C LEU A 262 51.88 -51.31 20.53
N ILE A 263 50.84 -51.60 21.31
CA ILE A 263 50.94 -52.34 22.57
C ILE A 263 51.44 -53.77 22.31
N GLN A 264 50.92 -54.45 21.29
CA GLN A 264 51.35 -55.81 20.92
C GLN A 264 52.80 -55.82 20.42
N LEU A 265 53.25 -54.77 19.73
CA LEU A 265 54.61 -54.61 19.24
C LEU A 265 55.61 -54.23 20.35
N ALA A 266 55.16 -53.77 21.52
CA ALA A 266 56.04 -53.30 22.60
C ALA A 266 56.90 -54.42 23.25
N GLY A 267 56.55 -55.70 23.04
CA GLY A 267 57.26 -56.86 23.61
C GLY A 267 58.19 -57.61 22.63
N VAL A 268 58.45 -57.08 21.43
CA VAL A 268 59.12 -57.80 20.32
C VAL A 268 60.57 -57.31 20.12
N PRO A 269 61.55 -58.18 19.74
CA PRO A 269 62.97 -57.79 19.57
C PRO A 269 63.23 -56.71 18.50
N SER A 270 64.44 -56.14 18.52
CA SER A 270 64.95 -54.98 17.74
C SER A 270 64.76 -55.03 16.22
N SER A 271 64.38 -56.16 15.63
CA SER A 271 64.11 -56.33 14.20
C SER A 271 62.83 -55.64 13.70
N HIS A 272 61.96 -55.15 14.60
CA HIS A 272 60.66 -54.54 14.26
C HIS A 272 60.57 -53.03 14.58
N ILE A 273 61.70 -52.35 14.85
CA ILE A 273 61.73 -50.90 15.16
C ILE A 273 61.09 -50.06 14.03
N ALA A 274 61.28 -50.44 12.77
CA ALA A 274 60.66 -49.77 11.63
C ALA A 274 59.12 -49.84 11.70
N ALA A 275 58.55 -51.02 12.00
CA ALA A 275 57.10 -51.20 12.14
C ALA A 275 56.52 -50.39 13.31
N GLN A 276 57.17 -50.41 14.49
CA GLN A 276 56.77 -49.57 15.62
C GLN A 276 56.80 -48.07 15.29
N THR A 277 57.75 -47.64 14.46
CA THR A 277 57.88 -46.25 14.04
C THR A 277 56.76 -45.87 13.06
N THR A 278 56.43 -46.75 12.09
CA THR A 278 55.30 -46.57 11.17
C THR A 278 53.96 -46.47 11.91
N PHE A 279 53.71 -47.35 12.89
CA PHE A 279 52.49 -47.29 13.70
C PHE A 279 52.40 -46.00 14.54
N ARG A 280 53.52 -45.51 15.07
CA ARG A 280 53.57 -44.21 15.77
C ARG A 280 53.23 -43.03 14.85
N TYR A 281 53.73 -43.04 13.62
CA TYR A 281 53.34 -42.03 12.63
C TYR A 281 51.86 -42.12 12.27
N LEU A 282 51.33 -43.33 12.05
CA LEU A 282 49.90 -43.54 11.77
C LEU A 282 49.00 -43.09 12.93
N GLU A 283 49.40 -43.35 14.19
CA GLU A 283 48.65 -42.87 15.36
C GLU A 283 48.61 -41.35 15.40
N LYS A 284 49.74 -40.69 15.09
CA LYS A 284 49.82 -39.23 15.01
C LYS A 284 48.93 -38.69 13.90
N ASP A 285 49.03 -39.21 12.69
CA ASP A 285 48.23 -38.76 11.55
C ASP A 285 46.72 -38.95 11.81
N LEU A 286 46.32 -40.08 12.39
CA LEU A 286 44.93 -40.33 12.78
C LEU A 286 44.44 -39.37 13.87
N LYS A 287 45.32 -39.00 14.81
CA LYS A 287 45.00 -38.00 15.84
C LYS A 287 44.78 -36.63 15.22
N ASP A 288 45.63 -36.23 14.29
CA ASP A 288 45.57 -34.93 13.63
C ASP A 288 44.31 -34.83 12.73
N VAL A 289 44.03 -35.85 11.91
CA VAL A 289 42.82 -35.91 11.06
C VAL A 289 41.53 -35.98 11.90
N LEU A 290 41.53 -36.73 13.00
CA LEU A 290 40.39 -36.78 13.92
C LEU A 290 40.11 -35.42 14.54
N GLN A 291 41.17 -34.68 14.91
CA GLN A 291 41.06 -33.34 15.46
C GLN A 291 40.50 -32.36 14.42
N GLU A 292 41.06 -32.33 13.20
CA GLU A 292 40.56 -31.48 12.11
C GLU A 292 39.09 -31.78 11.77
N THR A 293 38.72 -33.06 11.67
CA THR A 293 37.34 -33.46 11.36
C THR A 293 36.37 -33.02 12.46
N ARG A 294 36.76 -33.13 13.73
CA ARG A 294 35.95 -32.67 14.88
C ARG A 294 35.80 -31.16 14.89
N GLU A 295 36.85 -30.42 14.53
CA GLU A 295 36.82 -28.97 14.39
C GLU A 295 35.87 -28.53 13.28
N ILE A 296 35.89 -29.20 12.13
CA ILE A 296 34.95 -28.96 11.01
C ILE A 296 33.51 -29.26 11.43
N ALA A 297 33.26 -30.41 12.06
CA ALA A 297 31.92 -30.80 12.51
C ALA A 297 31.35 -29.81 13.54
N HIS A 298 32.15 -29.39 14.53
CA HIS A 298 31.77 -28.35 15.51
C HIS A 298 31.56 -26.99 14.86
N GLY A 299 32.37 -26.63 13.85
CA GLY A 299 32.24 -25.40 13.09
C GLY A 299 30.89 -25.31 12.37
N LEU A 300 30.43 -26.43 11.80
CA LEU A 300 29.14 -26.56 11.13
C LEU A 300 27.96 -26.46 12.11
N HIS A 301 27.95 -27.27 13.17
CA HIS A 301 26.93 -27.22 14.21
C HIS A 301 27.47 -27.78 15.55
N PRO A 302 27.29 -27.09 16.70
CA PRO A 302 27.80 -27.59 17.98
C PRO A 302 26.91 -28.73 18.52
N MET A 303 27.32 -29.98 18.31
CA MET A 303 26.55 -31.17 18.74
C MET A 303 26.35 -31.24 20.26
N ILE A 304 27.33 -30.79 21.05
CA ILE A 304 27.25 -30.76 22.52
C ILE A 304 26.08 -29.90 23.00
N LEU A 305 25.70 -28.87 22.23
CA LEU A 305 24.54 -28.03 22.51
C LEU A 305 23.22 -28.80 22.38
N ARG A 306 23.14 -29.72 21.41
CA ARG A 306 21.97 -30.57 21.16
C ARG A 306 21.85 -31.66 22.22
N ASP A 307 22.95 -32.35 22.52
CA ASP A 307 22.91 -33.58 23.30
C ASP A 307 23.02 -33.33 24.82
N PHE A 308 23.66 -32.23 25.24
CA PHE A 308 23.93 -31.93 26.66
C PHE A 308 23.42 -30.55 27.13
N GLY A 309 22.83 -29.76 26.23
CA GLY A 309 22.24 -28.46 26.55
C GLY A 309 23.24 -27.30 26.65
N LEU A 310 22.71 -26.09 26.84
CA LEU A 310 23.46 -24.84 26.73
C LEU A 310 24.53 -24.70 27.81
N ALA A 311 24.23 -25.04 29.06
CA ALA A 311 25.19 -24.89 30.15
C ALA A 311 26.40 -25.82 30.00
N ALA A 312 26.19 -27.03 29.48
CA ALA A 312 27.27 -27.98 29.21
C ALA A 312 28.13 -27.51 28.03
N ALA A 313 27.51 -27.11 26.93
CA ALA A 313 28.20 -26.61 25.75
C ALA A 313 29.07 -25.38 26.05
N LEU A 314 28.56 -24.42 26.83
CA LEU A 314 29.35 -23.24 27.23
C LEU A 314 30.49 -23.58 28.20
N ARG A 315 30.31 -24.57 29.07
CA ARG A 315 31.39 -25.05 29.95
C ARG A 315 32.52 -25.67 29.14
N HIS A 316 32.18 -26.50 28.16
CA HIS A 316 33.16 -27.12 27.27
C HIS A 316 33.88 -26.06 26.43
N LEU A 317 33.14 -25.14 25.80
CA LEU A 317 33.72 -24.03 25.04
C LEU A 317 34.70 -23.19 25.89
N ALA A 318 34.36 -22.90 27.15
CA ALA A 318 35.25 -22.17 28.05
C ALA A 318 36.56 -22.93 28.34
N HIS A 319 36.49 -24.25 28.46
CA HIS A 319 37.66 -25.10 28.66
C HIS A 319 38.53 -25.19 27.40
N ASP A 320 37.91 -25.42 26.24
CA ASP A 320 38.62 -25.53 24.95
C ASP A 320 39.33 -24.24 24.53
N MET A 321 38.78 -23.09 24.92
CA MET A 321 39.37 -21.78 24.60
C MET A 321 40.40 -21.32 25.64
N GLU A 322 40.53 -22.01 26.78
CA GLU A 322 41.53 -21.72 27.81
C GLU A 322 42.94 -22.07 27.30
N ASN A 323 43.92 -21.23 27.62
CA ASN A 323 45.32 -21.46 27.23
C ASN A 323 46.29 -20.85 28.26
N ALA A 324 47.59 -21.01 28.04
CA ALA A 324 48.63 -20.53 28.97
C ALA A 324 48.58 -19.01 29.23
N ALA A 325 48.03 -18.22 28.30
CA ALA A 325 47.95 -16.76 28.41
C ALA A 325 46.63 -16.28 29.04
N THR A 326 45.52 -17.01 28.89
CA THR A 326 44.19 -16.57 29.31
C THR A 326 43.44 -17.69 30.04
N SER A 327 43.12 -17.47 31.32
CA SER A 327 42.24 -18.37 32.10
C SER A 327 40.76 -17.99 31.95
N ILE A 328 39.89 -18.98 31.77
CA ILE A 328 38.45 -18.75 31.50
C ILE A 328 37.59 -19.45 32.54
N ARG A 329 36.80 -18.67 33.31
CA ARG A 329 35.90 -19.23 34.35
C ARG A 329 34.45 -19.23 33.90
N PHE A 330 33.82 -20.41 33.83
CA PHE A 330 32.39 -20.55 33.60
C PHE A 330 31.59 -20.71 34.91
N ARG A 331 30.46 -20.00 35.02
CA ARG A 331 29.46 -20.21 36.09
C ARG A 331 28.04 -20.17 35.53
N SER A 332 27.20 -21.13 35.93
CA SER A 332 25.77 -21.17 35.62
C SER A 332 24.95 -21.05 36.90
N ARG A 333 23.85 -20.28 36.88
CA ARG A 333 22.94 -20.14 38.03
C ARG A 333 21.49 -19.94 37.60
N GLY A 334 20.57 -20.60 38.29
CA GLY A 334 19.12 -20.46 38.07
C GLY A 334 18.61 -21.32 36.94
N LEU A 335 17.42 -20.98 36.41
CA LEU A 335 16.76 -21.76 35.36
C LEU A 335 17.31 -21.33 34.01
N VAL A 336 18.32 -22.04 33.51
CA VAL A 336 19.01 -21.72 32.24
C VAL A 336 18.63 -22.64 31.08
N GLU A 337 18.09 -23.82 31.37
CA GLU A 337 17.73 -24.84 30.37
C GLU A 337 16.32 -24.65 29.81
N GLY A 338 16.05 -25.31 28.68
CA GLY A 338 14.72 -25.34 28.05
C GLY A 338 14.44 -24.20 27.09
N LEU A 339 15.40 -23.33 26.75
CA LEU A 339 15.21 -22.41 25.62
C LEU A 339 15.02 -23.19 24.30
N PRO A 340 14.31 -22.62 23.30
CA PRO A 340 14.28 -23.17 21.94
C PRO A 340 15.69 -23.39 21.38
N GLY A 341 15.86 -24.38 20.50
CA GLY A 341 17.16 -24.74 19.90
C GLY A 341 17.89 -23.54 19.30
N ASP A 342 17.17 -22.69 18.58
CA ASP A 342 17.72 -21.50 17.92
C ASP A 342 18.27 -20.49 18.95
N ALA A 343 17.57 -20.30 20.07
CA ALA A 343 17.99 -19.42 21.16
C ALA A 343 19.23 -19.95 21.89
N ASN A 344 19.33 -21.28 22.06
CA ASN A 344 20.55 -21.91 22.57
C ASN A 344 21.74 -21.69 21.63
N LEU A 345 21.51 -21.82 20.31
CA LEU A 345 22.54 -21.65 19.30
C LEU A 345 23.03 -20.20 19.25
N VAL A 346 22.13 -19.22 19.37
CA VAL A 346 22.47 -17.80 19.47
C VAL A 346 23.40 -17.54 20.65
N PHE A 347 23.08 -18.04 21.85
CA PHE A 347 23.97 -17.88 23.00
C PHE A 347 25.32 -18.57 22.83
N TYR A 348 25.35 -19.77 22.26
CA TYR A 348 26.59 -20.49 22.02
C TYR A 348 27.50 -19.74 21.03
N ARG A 349 26.95 -19.30 19.89
CA ARG A 349 27.71 -18.54 18.87
C ARG A 349 28.19 -17.20 19.42
N LEU A 350 27.38 -16.52 20.24
CA LEU A 350 27.79 -15.28 20.89
C LEU A 350 28.96 -15.51 21.85
N ALA A 351 28.90 -16.56 22.67
CA ALA A 351 30.02 -16.92 23.54
C ALA A 351 31.30 -17.22 22.75
N GLN A 352 31.17 -17.99 21.66
CA GLN A 352 32.29 -18.36 20.79
C GLN A 352 32.96 -17.12 20.17
N GLU A 353 32.16 -16.20 19.63
CA GLU A 353 32.66 -14.96 19.05
C GLU A 353 33.32 -14.06 20.10
N CYS A 354 32.70 -13.92 21.28
CA CYS A 354 33.28 -13.13 22.36
C CYS A 354 34.63 -13.71 22.83
N LEU A 355 34.74 -15.03 23.02
CA LEU A 355 35.99 -15.67 23.44
C LEU A 355 37.07 -15.64 22.35
N SER A 356 36.68 -15.75 21.09
CA SER A 356 37.59 -15.55 19.95
C SER A 356 38.16 -14.13 19.96
N ASN A 357 37.32 -13.11 20.21
CA ASN A 357 37.75 -11.72 20.33
C ASN A 357 38.66 -11.50 21.53
N VAL A 358 38.39 -12.15 22.67
CA VAL A 358 39.30 -12.14 23.82
C VAL A 358 40.67 -12.65 23.41
N LYS A 359 40.74 -13.81 22.76
CA LYS A 359 42.00 -14.44 22.34
C LYS A 359 42.77 -13.62 21.30
N ARG A 360 42.08 -12.98 20.35
CA ARG A 360 42.71 -12.27 19.22
C ARG A 360 43.03 -10.80 19.49
N HIS A 361 42.26 -10.13 20.35
CA HIS A 361 42.27 -8.66 20.41
C HIS A 361 42.42 -8.09 21.82
N SER A 362 42.12 -8.84 22.88
CA SER A 362 42.02 -8.26 24.23
C SER A 362 43.33 -8.26 25.04
N CYS A 363 44.30 -9.14 24.71
CA CYS A 363 45.46 -9.44 25.57
C CYS A 363 45.08 -9.74 27.04
N ALA A 364 43.86 -10.22 27.29
CA ALA A 364 43.35 -10.49 28.62
C ALA A 364 44.03 -11.71 29.25
N SER A 365 44.36 -11.61 30.54
CA SER A 365 44.84 -12.75 31.33
C SER A 365 43.69 -13.57 31.93
N ARG A 366 42.49 -12.99 32.02
CA ARG A 366 41.30 -13.62 32.62
C ARG A 366 40.04 -13.25 31.86
N ALA A 367 39.21 -14.26 31.60
CA ALA A 367 37.85 -14.09 31.13
C ALA A 367 36.85 -14.88 31.99
N ALA A 368 35.59 -14.45 31.97
CA ALA A 368 34.51 -15.10 32.70
C ALA A 368 33.24 -15.18 31.85
N LEU A 369 32.66 -16.39 31.82
CA LEU A 369 31.33 -16.62 31.25
C LEU A 369 30.35 -16.87 32.38
N ARG A 370 29.25 -16.13 32.38
CA ARG A 370 28.18 -16.29 33.36
C ARG A 370 26.86 -16.48 32.65
N LEU A 371 26.24 -17.65 32.84
CA LEU A 371 24.89 -17.94 32.38
C LEU A 371 23.94 -17.85 33.58
N THR A 372 22.95 -16.97 33.49
CA THR A 372 21.95 -16.77 34.55
C THR A 372 20.56 -16.83 33.98
N GLY A 373 19.62 -17.47 34.67
CA GLY A 373 18.26 -17.56 34.16
C GLY A 373 17.21 -17.54 35.26
N ASN A 374 16.06 -16.97 34.91
CA ASN A 374 14.85 -16.95 35.72
C ASN A 374 13.65 -17.41 34.87
N ARG A 375 12.43 -17.26 35.38
CA ARG A 375 11.20 -17.69 34.67
C ARG A 375 10.90 -16.86 33.41
N GLY A 376 11.37 -15.63 33.32
CA GLY A 376 11.06 -14.72 32.21
C GLY A 376 12.16 -14.63 31.16
N THR A 377 13.42 -14.77 31.55
CA THR A 377 14.58 -14.49 30.70
C THR A 377 15.78 -15.37 31.06
N VAL A 378 16.62 -15.63 30.07
CA VAL A 378 17.97 -16.16 30.25
C VAL A 378 18.96 -15.09 29.79
N ARG A 379 20.06 -14.95 30.53
CA ARG A 379 21.09 -13.94 30.31
C ARG A 379 22.47 -14.60 30.29
N LEU A 380 23.19 -14.38 29.19
CA LEU A 380 24.60 -14.70 29.06
C LEU A 380 25.42 -13.43 29.23
N THR A 381 26.44 -13.49 30.08
CA THR A 381 27.41 -12.41 30.27
C THR A 381 28.80 -12.95 30.03
N VAL A 382 29.54 -12.32 29.12
CA VAL A 382 30.96 -12.57 28.86
C VAL A 382 31.73 -11.34 29.33
N TRP A 383 32.79 -11.54 30.10
CA TRP A 383 33.61 -10.48 30.66
C TRP A 383 35.10 -10.83 30.51
N ASP A 384 35.93 -9.85 30.24
CA ASP A 384 37.39 -9.97 30.25
C ASP A 384 38.07 -8.75 30.90
N ASN A 385 39.33 -8.94 31.30
CA ASN A 385 40.21 -7.92 31.84
C ASN A 385 41.24 -7.40 30.83
N GLY A 386 40.91 -7.43 29.53
CA GLY A 386 41.80 -7.01 28.46
C GLY A 386 41.93 -5.49 28.33
N THR A 387 42.58 -5.04 27.26
CA THR A 387 42.84 -3.61 26.99
C THR A 387 41.58 -2.76 26.81
N GLY A 388 40.44 -3.38 26.50
CA GLY A 388 39.19 -2.68 26.23
C GLY A 388 39.20 -1.96 24.88
N PHE A 389 38.07 -1.35 24.53
CA PHE A 389 37.92 -0.51 23.34
C PHE A 389 36.90 0.60 23.58
N ASP A 390 36.94 1.65 22.76
CA ASP A 390 35.98 2.73 22.84
C ASP A 390 34.62 2.29 22.27
N ALA A 391 33.68 1.96 23.16
CA ALA A 391 32.31 1.58 22.77
C ALA A 391 31.49 2.76 22.21
N GLY A 392 31.84 4.01 22.54
CA GLY A 392 31.09 5.21 22.14
C GLY A 392 31.30 5.60 20.68
N SER A 393 32.46 5.31 20.09
CA SER A 393 32.72 5.51 18.65
C SER A 393 32.08 4.45 17.74
N LEU A 394 31.54 3.36 18.31
CA LEU A 394 30.98 2.21 17.57
C LEU A 394 29.47 2.29 17.31
N GLU A 395 28.68 3.06 18.08
CA GLU A 395 27.23 3.24 17.80
C GLU A 395 26.98 3.83 16.39
N ARG A 396 27.92 4.64 15.88
CA ARG A 396 27.86 5.19 14.52
C ARG A 396 28.39 4.24 13.43
N ASN A 397 29.03 3.13 13.81
CA ASN A 397 29.83 2.28 12.92
C ASN A 397 29.53 0.77 13.05
N TRP A 398 28.38 0.37 13.64
CA TRP A 398 27.94 -1.04 13.74
C TRP A 398 27.94 -1.79 12.39
N MET A 399 27.90 -1.06 11.26
CA MET A 399 27.97 -1.64 9.92
C MET A 399 29.39 -2.01 9.43
N ARG A 400 30.48 -1.56 10.08
CA ARG A 400 31.86 -1.85 9.61
C ARG A 400 32.54 -3.03 10.31
N GLY A 401 32.17 -3.34 11.55
CA GLY A 401 32.68 -4.52 12.26
C GLY A 401 31.79 -5.74 12.01
N LEU A 402 32.16 -6.61 11.08
CA LEU A 402 31.38 -7.80 10.67
C LEU A 402 30.94 -8.69 11.87
N GLY A 403 31.74 -8.76 12.94
CA GLY A 403 31.45 -9.57 14.14
C GLY A 403 30.34 -8.99 15.03
N LEU A 404 30.49 -7.75 15.51
CA LEU A 404 29.59 -7.11 16.48
C LEU A 404 28.18 -6.85 15.90
N GLY A 405 28.10 -6.38 14.65
CA GLY A 405 26.81 -6.18 13.98
C GLY A 405 26.05 -7.48 13.78
N SER A 406 26.76 -8.57 13.44
CA SER A 406 26.14 -9.89 13.31
C SER A 406 25.67 -10.46 14.66
N MET A 407 26.38 -10.18 15.75
CA MET A 407 25.97 -10.59 17.09
C MET A 407 24.69 -9.86 17.53
N ASN A 408 24.59 -8.55 17.29
CA ASN A 408 23.38 -7.80 17.65
C ASN A 408 22.17 -8.27 16.85
N ALA A 409 22.31 -8.39 15.53
CA ALA A 409 21.23 -8.84 14.65
C ALA A 409 20.67 -10.21 15.05
N ARG A 410 21.53 -11.18 15.41
CA ARG A 410 21.10 -12.52 15.86
C ARG A 410 20.35 -12.48 17.19
N VAL A 411 20.80 -11.66 18.13
CA VAL A 411 20.14 -11.54 19.44
C VAL A 411 18.78 -10.85 19.30
N GLU A 412 18.67 -9.84 18.45
CA GLU A 412 17.39 -9.17 18.13
C GLU A 412 16.43 -10.09 17.37
N GLU A 413 16.92 -10.88 16.41
CA GLU A 413 16.12 -11.88 15.67
C GLU A 413 15.52 -12.94 16.62
N ALA A 414 16.24 -13.29 17.69
CA ALA A 414 15.73 -14.15 18.77
C ALA A 414 14.83 -13.42 19.80
N GLY A 415 14.42 -12.17 19.54
CA GLY A 415 13.57 -11.36 20.42
C GLY A 415 14.27 -10.84 21.68
N GLY A 416 15.60 -10.82 21.67
CA GLY A 416 16.43 -10.43 22.81
C GLY A 416 17.04 -9.04 22.74
N ARG A 417 17.91 -8.75 23.71
CA ARG A 417 18.69 -7.51 23.78
C ARG A 417 20.16 -7.82 24.04
N LEU A 418 21.04 -7.18 23.26
CA LEU A 418 22.48 -7.19 23.47
C LEU A 418 22.93 -5.86 24.10
N THR A 419 23.90 -5.91 25.01
CA THR A 419 24.52 -4.72 25.60
C THR A 419 26.01 -4.97 25.71
N ILE A 420 26.80 -4.06 25.17
CA ILE A 420 28.26 -4.12 25.18
C ILE A 420 28.75 -2.89 25.93
N THR A 421 29.55 -3.12 26.96
CA THR A 421 30.21 -2.06 27.72
C THR A 421 31.69 -2.36 27.76
N SER A 422 32.51 -1.45 27.23
CA SER A 422 33.96 -1.57 27.27
C SER A 422 34.59 -0.29 27.81
N LYS A 423 35.66 -0.45 28.59
CA LYS A 423 36.49 0.60 29.17
C LYS A 423 37.94 0.13 29.14
N PRO A 424 38.94 1.01 29.20
CA PRO A 424 40.33 0.59 29.35
C PRO A 424 40.49 -0.41 30.51
N GLY A 425 41.03 -1.58 30.24
CA GLY A 425 41.20 -2.65 31.24
C GLY A 425 40.01 -3.61 31.40
N SER A 426 38.89 -3.43 30.69
CA SER A 426 37.77 -4.38 30.74
C SER A 426 36.74 -4.27 29.62
N THR A 427 36.33 -5.41 29.07
CA THR A 427 35.14 -5.52 28.20
C THR A 427 34.09 -6.45 28.80
N LYS A 428 32.82 -6.08 28.65
CA LYS A 428 31.67 -6.89 29.08
C LYS A 428 30.59 -6.89 28.00
N VAL A 429 30.20 -8.09 27.57
CA VAL A 429 29.10 -8.33 26.63
C VAL A 429 27.99 -9.06 27.38
N THR A 430 26.77 -8.54 27.30
CA THR A 430 25.59 -9.13 27.95
C THR A 430 24.46 -9.29 26.96
N ALA A 431 24.03 -10.53 26.73
CA ALA A 431 22.87 -10.86 25.91
C ALA A 431 21.75 -11.40 26.80
N THR A 432 20.51 -10.91 26.61
CA THR A 432 19.32 -11.39 27.32
C THR A 432 18.27 -11.83 26.33
N LEU A 433 17.81 -13.08 26.43
CA LEU A 433 16.73 -13.64 25.62
C LEU A 433 15.50 -13.93 26.49
N PRO A 434 14.27 -13.64 26.01
CA PRO A 434 13.05 -13.99 26.72
C PRO A 434 12.75 -15.49 26.62
N ARG A 435 12.14 -16.06 27.67
CA ARG A 435 11.55 -17.40 27.60
C ARG A 435 10.20 -17.34 26.88
N PRO A 436 9.91 -18.28 25.96
CA PRO A 436 8.59 -18.42 25.34
C PRO A 436 7.48 -18.52 26.39
N PHE A 437 6.34 -17.88 26.15
CA PHE A 437 5.22 -17.78 27.11
C PHE A 437 4.79 -19.14 27.67
N LEU A 438 4.73 -20.18 26.83
CA LEU A 438 4.33 -21.54 27.22
C LEU A 438 5.25 -22.19 28.26
N GLN A 439 6.55 -21.89 28.23
CA GLN A 439 7.52 -22.44 29.19
C GLN A 439 7.53 -21.68 30.53
N ARG A 440 6.87 -20.52 30.61
CA ARG A 440 6.71 -19.78 31.87
C ARG A 440 5.69 -20.44 32.79
N LEU A 441 4.86 -21.34 32.25
CA LEU A 441 3.75 -22.01 32.93
C LEU A 441 4.11 -23.38 33.53
N ILE A 442 5.30 -23.92 33.26
CA ILE A 442 5.72 -25.25 33.76
C ILE A 442 6.12 -25.15 35.26
N PRO A 443 5.48 -25.89 36.19
CA PRO A 443 5.78 -25.87 37.63
C PRO A 443 7.16 -26.46 37.98
N LYS A 444 7.71 -26.08 39.14
CA LYS A 444 9.09 -26.36 39.59
C LYS A 444 9.41 -27.82 39.98
N ASN A 445 8.48 -28.77 39.93
CA ASN A 445 8.75 -30.12 40.42
C ASN A 445 9.22 -31.04 39.30
N HIS A 446 10.54 -31.24 39.24
CA HIS A 446 11.23 -32.53 39.03
C HIS A 446 12.71 -32.25 38.69
N ALA A 447 13.47 -31.79 39.68
CA ALA A 447 14.91 -31.97 39.71
C ALA A 447 15.21 -33.04 40.77
N LYS A 448 15.24 -34.31 40.37
CA LYS A 448 16.04 -35.30 41.07
C LYS A 448 17.48 -35.15 40.57
N PRO A 449 18.50 -35.14 41.44
CA PRO A 449 19.89 -35.17 40.99
C PRO A 449 20.18 -36.53 40.32
N PRO A 450 21.04 -36.58 39.28
CA PRO A 450 21.53 -37.86 38.77
C PRO A 450 22.49 -38.48 39.82
N HIS A 451 22.37 -39.79 39.98
CA HIS A 451 23.34 -40.63 40.68
C HIS A 451 24.65 -40.73 39.91
#